data_AF-A0A9X4FHX8-F1
#
_entry.id   AF-A0A9X4FHX8-F1
#
_cell.length_a   1.000
_cell.length_b   1.000
_cell.length_c   1.000
_cell.angle_alpha   90.00
_cell.angle_beta   90.00
_cell.angle_gamma   90.00
#
_symmetry.space_group_name_H-M   'P 1'
#
loop_
_entity.id
_entity.type
_entity.pdbx_description
1 polymer ?
#
loop_
_entity_poly.entity_id
_entity_poly.type
_entity_poly.pdbx_seq_one_letter_code
_entity_poly.pdbx_strand_id
1 'polypeptide(L)'
;MSKSQITKVELEQALKRILSGKTHRIDPARKISVKAVEEEAGLGDGSAYYYKDIVQKIKDSAIQNSPKTKDQNVYEDKISSLRERLKKEISLKEKYRLQTEDLKVQLSNMASQHNQLALIIQQYQYKISELESDIEQLPKYSE
;
A
#
# COMPACT_ATOMS: atom_id res chain seq x y z
N MET A 1 -46.37 7.74 17.43
CA MET A 1 -45.42 8.53 16.60
C MET A 1 -46.01 9.90 16.38
N SER A 2 -45.25 10.98 16.60
CA SER A 2 -45.71 12.34 16.27
C SER A 2 -45.77 12.52 14.75
N LYS A 3 -46.75 13.28 14.24
CA LYS A 3 -46.87 13.57 12.79
C LYS A 3 -45.57 14.11 12.19
N SER A 4 -44.81 14.89 12.97
CA SER A 4 -43.52 15.44 12.56
C SER A 4 -42.42 14.37 12.38
N GLN A 5 -42.43 13.32 13.20
CA GLN A 5 -41.49 12.21 13.07
C GLN A 5 -41.79 11.35 11.84
N ILE A 6 -43.07 11.18 11.51
CA ILE A 6 -43.51 10.43 10.34
C ILE A 6 -43.00 11.13 9.07
N THR A 7 -43.23 12.44 8.94
CA THR A 7 -42.75 13.22 7.80
C THR A 7 -41.22 13.25 7.69
N LYS A 8 -40.51 13.23 8.83
CA LYS A 8 -39.04 13.15 8.86
C LYS A 8 -38.56 11.82 8.25
N VAL A 9 -39.19 10.72 8.66
CA VAL A 9 -38.86 9.37 8.16
C VAL A 9 -39.19 9.24 6.67
N GLU A 10 -40.31 9.79 6.21
CA GLU A 10 -40.69 9.78 4.79
C GLU A 10 -39.67 10.50 3.91
N LEU A 11 -39.19 11.69 4.33
CA LEU A 11 -38.15 12.43 3.61
C LEU A 11 -36.81 11.67 3.59
N GLU A 12 -36.43 11.01 4.70
CA GLU A 12 -35.21 10.19 4.74
C GLU A 12 -35.32 8.95 3.85
N GLN A 13 -36.50 8.32 3.79
CA GLN A 13 -36.76 7.20 2.89
C GLN A 13 -36.74 7.62 1.42
N ALA A 14 -37.34 8.77 1.09
CA ALA A 14 -37.31 9.33 -0.26
C ALA A 14 -35.88 9.64 -0.71
N LEU A 15 -35.04 10.23 0.17
CA LEU A 15 -33.63 10.44 -0.12
C LEU A 15 -32.90 9.12 -0.42
N LYS A 16 -33.15 8.05 0.36
CA LYS A 16 -32.57 6.73 0.10
C LYS A 16 -33.03 6.11 -1.23
N ARG A 17 -34.30 6.31 -1.63
CA ARG A 17 -34.83 5.84 -2.92
C ARG A 17 -34.16 6.55 -4.10
N ILE A 18 -33.97 7.86 -4.00
CA ILE A 18 -33.28 8.66 -5.02
C ILE A 18 -31.81 8.20 -5.13
N LEU A 19 -31.12 8.00 -4.01
CA LEU A 19 -29.73 7.52 -4.00
C LEU A 19 -29.55 6.11 -4.60
N SER A 20 -30.57 5.27 -4.46
CA SER A 20 -30.56 3.90 -5.02
C SER A 20 -31.13 3.82 -6.44
N GLY A 21 -31.56 4.93 -7.04
CA GLY A 21 -32.14 4.97 -8.37
C GLY A 21 -33.52 4.30 -8.50
N LYS A 22 -34.19 4.02 -7.36
CA LYS A 22 -35.51 3.37 -7.30
C LYS A 22 -36.60 4.39 -6.94
N THR A 23 -36.66 5.47 -7.69
CA THR A 23 -37.66 6.53 -7.52
C THR A 23 -39.04 6.02 -7.95
N HIS A 24 -40.08 6.46 -7.25
CA HIS A 24 -41.47 6.08 -7.51
C HIS A 24 -42.25 7.19 -8.21
N ARG A 25 -41.95 8.46 -7.91
CA ARG A 25 -42.71 9.62 -8.40
C ARG A 25 -41.91 10.49 -9.35
N ILE A 26 -40.58 10.43 -9.26
CA ILE A 26 -39.67 11.27 -10.04
C ILE A 26 -38.86 10.41 -11.01
N ASP A 27 -38.44 11.01 -12.11
CA ASP A 27 -37.45 10.42 -13.01
C ASP A 27 -36.13 10.10 -12.27
N PRO A 28 -35.64 8.84 -12.31
CA PRO A 28 -34.38 8.44 -11.70
C PRO A 28 -33.16 9.21 -12.23
N ALA A 29 -33.24 9.82 -13.41
CA ALA A 29 -32.16 10.66 -13.98
C ALA A 29 -32.14 12.09 -13.43
N ARG A 30 -33.12 12.51 -12.62
CA ARG A 30 -33.22 13.88 -12.10
C ARG A 30 -32.18 14.15 -11.02
N LYS A 31 -31.62 15.36 -11.01
CA LYS A 31 -30.62 15.79 -10.02
C LYS A 31 -31.20 15.79 -8.60
N ILE A 32 -30.39 15.31 -7.64
CA ILE A 32 -30.71 15.36 -6.20
C ILE A 32 -30.87 16.82 -5.76
N SER A 33 -32.05 17.19 -5.30
CA SER A 33 -32.38 18.52 -4.78
C SER A 33 -33.47 18.41 -3.72
N VAL A 34 -33.62 19.43 -2.87
CA VAL A 34 -34.65 19.45 -1.82
C VAL A 34 -36.04 19.23 -2.41
N LYS A 35 -36.34 19.90 -3.54
CA LYS A 35 -37.59 19.74 -4.29
C LYS A 35 -37.79 18.31 -4.79
N ALA A 36 -36.74 17.66 -5.30
CA ALA A 36 -36.83 16.27 -5.73
C ALA A 36 -37.09 15.32 -4.55
N VAL A 37 -36.55 15.58 -3.37
CA VAL A 37 -36.86 14.74 -2.20
C VAL A 37 -38.29 14.95 -1.71
N GLU A 38 -38.81 16.18 -1.74
CA GLU A 38 -40.20 16.49 -1.38
C GLU A 38 -41.21 15.81 -2.30
N GLU A 39 -41.00 15.92 -3.61
CA GLU A 39 -41.89 15.36 -4.63
C GLU A 39 -41.87 13.82 -4.63
N GLU A 40 -40.71 13.19 -4.33
CA GLU A 40 -40.59 11.74 -4.16
C GLU A 40 -41.22 11.24 -2.85
N ALA A 41 -41.11 12.01 -1.77
CA ALA A 41 -41.77 11.73 -0.51
C ALA A 41 -43.29 11.97 -0.57
N GLY A 42 -43.75 12.73 -1.58
CA GLY A 42 -45.16 13.05 -1.75
C GLY A 42 -45.68 14.16 -0.85
N LEU A 43 -44.78 14.99 -0.33
CA LEU A 43 -45.13 16.16 0.45
C LEU A 43 -45.31 17.39 -0.44
N GLY A 44 -46.05 18.37 0.07
CA GLY A 44 -46.20 19.66 -0.61
C GLY A 44 -44.89 20.46 -0.62
N ASP A 45 -44.75 21.31 -1.64
CA ASP A 45 -43.62 22.22 -1.81
C ASP A 45 -43.34 22.99 -0.51
N GLY A 46 -42.10 22.91 0.00
CA GLY A 46 -41.68 23.62 1.21
C GLY A 46 -41.69 22.80 2.51
N SER A 47 -42.23 21.58 2.49
CA SER A 47 -42.37 20.74 3.69
C SER A 47 -41.03 20.28 4.29
N ALA A 48 -39.99 20.14 3.48
CA ALA A 48 -38.67 19.71 3.95
C ALA A 48 -37.90 20.82 4.67
N TYR A 49 -38.22 22.10 4.42
CA TYR A 49 -37.52 23.24 5.04
C TYR A 49 -37.76 23.37 6.54
N TYR A 50 -38.86 22.80 7.04
CA TYR A 50 -39.11 22.67 8.48
C TYR A 50 -38.09 21.76 9.18
N TYR A 51 -37.36 20.93 8.43
CA TYR A 51 -36.37 19.97 8.92
C TYR A 51 -34.96 20.29 8.40
N LYS A 52 -34.30 21.25 9.04
CA LYS A 52 -32.96 21.73 8.65
C LYS A 52 -31.92 20.61 8.53
N ASP A 53 -31.95 19.63 9.43
CA ASP A 53 -31.03 18.48 9.42
C ASP A 53 -31.14 17.67 8.12
N ILE A 54 -32.37 17.47 7.63
CA ILE A 54 -32.61 16.70 6.40
C ILE A 54 -32.15 17.51 5.19
N VAL A 55 -32.43 18.82 5.17
CA VAL A 55 -31.97 19.70 4.09
C VAL A 55 -30.45 19.70 3.97
N GLN A 56 -29.73 19.70 5.09
CA GLN A 56 -28.27 19.55 5.11
C GLN A 56 -27.85 18.19 4.53
N LYS A 57 -28.41 17.09 5.03
CA LYS A 57 -28.15 15.74 4.51
C LYS A 57 -28.39 15.61 2.99
N ILE A 58 -29.44 16.25 2.47
CA ILE A 58 -29.76 16.24 1.03
C ILE A 58 -28.68 16.99 0.25
N LYS A 59 -28.26 18.17 0.72
CA LYS A 59 -27.21 18.97 0.08
C LYS A 59 -25.87 18.24 0.09
N ASP A 60 -25.50 17.64 1.21
CA ASP A 60 -24.27 16.86 1.34
C ASP A 60 -24.29 15.65 0.40
N SER A 61 -25.43 14.94 0.35
CA SER A 61 -25.63 13.81 -0.57
C SER A 61 -25.58 14.21 -2.04
N ALA A 62 -26.07 15.41 -2.38
CA ALA A 62 -26.00 15.95 -3.74
C ALA A 62 -24.56 16.32 -4.14
N ILE A 63 -23.76 16.84 -3.22
CA ILE A 63 -22.34 17.15 -3.44
C ILE A 63 -21.54 15.85 -3.60
N GLN A 64 -21.71 14.89 -2.70
CA GLN A 64 -20.97 13.62 -2.73
C GLN A 64 -21.32 12.75 -3.96
N ASN A 65 -22.55 12.84 -4.46
CA ASN A 65 -22.96 12.14 -5.68
C ASN A 65 -22.75 12.94 -6.96
N SER A 66 -22.16 14.13 -6.87
CA SER A 66 -21.72 14.88 -8.05
C SER A 66 -20.64 14.07 -8.78
N PRO A 67 -20.71 13.96 -10.12
CA PRO A 67 -19.71 13.23 -10.90
C PRO A 67 -18.28 13.74 -10.63
N LYS A 68 -18.12 15.05 -10.40
CA LYS A 68 -16.82 15.68 -10.10
C LYS A 68 -16.14 15.14 -8.84
N THR A 69 -16.91 14.83 -7.79
CA THR A 69 -16.37 14.39 -6.50
C THR A 69 -16.06 12.89 -6.51
N LYS A 70 -16.86 12.10 -7.24
CA LYS A 70 -16.55 10.67 -7.47
C LYS A 70 -15.27 10.49 -8.28
N ASP A 71 -15.08 11.28 -9.32
CA ASP A 71 -13.85 11.23 -10.12
C ASP A 71 -12.62 11.59 -9.28
N GLN A 72 -12.69 12.65 -8.47
CA GLN A 72 -11.59 13.06 -7.58
C GLN A 72 -11.17 11.97 -6.59
N ASN A 73 -12.14 11.29 -5.94
CA ASN A 73 -11.83 10.21 -5.00
C ASN A 73 -11.13 9.02 -5.70
N VAL A 74 -11.53 8.66 -6.92
CA VAL A 74 -10.88 7.58 -7.68
C VAL A 74 -9.43 7.92 -8.04
N TYR A 75 -9.15 9.18 -8.39
CA TYR A 75 -7.78 9.62 -8.65
C TYR A 75 -6.93 9.62 -7.37
N GLU A 76 -7.49 10.04 -6.24
CA GLU A 76 -6.79 10.09 -4.96
C GLU A 76 -6.44 8.68 -4.44
N ASP A 77 -7.36 7.72 -4.57
CA ASP A 77 -7.11 6.31 -4.27
C ASP A 77 -6.03 5.70 -5.19
N LYS A 78 -6.03 6.08 -6.47
CA LYS A 78 -4.99 5.62 -7.39
C LYS A 78 -3.63 6.21 -7.01
N ILE A 79 -3.57 7.49 -6.65
CA ILE A 79 -2.34 8.16 -6.22
C ILE A 79 -1.80 7.54 -4.93
N SER A 80 -2.66 7.24 -3.96
CA SER A 80 -2.25 6.62 -2.69
C SER A 80 -1.65 5.22 -2.94
N SER A 81 -2.30 4.41 -3.79
CA SER A 81 -1.79 3.08 -4.16
C SER A 81 -0.43 3.14 -4.89
N LEU A 82 -0.23 4.13 -5.76
CA LEU A 82 1.05 4.34 -6.47
C LEU A 82 2.16 4.75 -5.51
N ARG A 83 1.87 5.62 -4.53
CA ARG A 83 2.84 6.01 -3.49
C ARG A 83 3.25 4.82 -2.63
N GLU A 84 2.31 3.95 -2.29
CA GLU A 84 2.61 2.74 -1.52
C GLU A 84 3.52 1.78 -2.30
N ARG A 85 3.24 1.57 -3.58
CA ARG A 85 4.09 0.76 -4.47
C ARG A 85 5.51 1.32 -4.57
N LEU A 86 5.63 2.64 -4.79
CA LEU A 86 6.93 3.32 -4.86
C LEU A 86 7.73 3.14 -3.57
N LYS A 87 7.09 3.30 -2.40
CA LYS A 87 7.75 3.09 -1.11
C LYS A 87 8.26 1.65 -0.95
N LYS A 88 7.46 0.66 -1.36
CA LYS A 88 7.86 -0.75 -1.35
C LYS A 88 9.08 -1.00 -2.25
N GLU A 89 9.05 -0.50 -3.49
CA GLU A 89 10.16 -0.63 -4.43
C GLU A 89 11.46 -0.01 -3.90
N ILE A 90 11.39 1.20 -3.33
CA ILE A 90 12.55 1.87 -2.72
C ILE A 90 13.12 1.04 -1.58
N SER A 91 12.26 0.57 -0.66
CA SER A 91 12.70 -0.25 0.49
C SER A 91 13.35 -1.56 0.03
N LEU A 92 12.80 -2.17 -1.02
CA LEU A 92 13.32 -3.42 -1.57
C LEU A 92 14.68 -3.21 -2.24
N LYS A 93 14.82 -2.13 -3.03
CA LYS A 93 16.08 -1.77 -3.68
C LYS A 93 17.18 -1.53 -2.64
N GLU A 94 16.87 -0.80 -1.57
CA GLU A 94 17.85 -0.53 -0.52
C GLU A 94 18.29 -1.82 0.19
N LYS A 95 17.34 -2.70 0.52
CA LYS A 95 17.64 -4.00 1.14
C LYS A 95 18.59 -4.82 0.26
N TYR A 96 18.29 -4.96 -1.04
CA TYR A 96 19.14 -5.72 -1.95
C TYR A 96 20.50 -5.06 -2.18
N ARG A 97 20.57 -3.73 -2.17
CA ARG A 97 21.85 -3.00 -2.25
C ARG A 97 22.75 -3.35 -1.08
N LEU A 98 22.23 -3.27 0.15
CA LEU A 98 22.97 -3.62 1.37
C LEU A 98 23.41 -5.08 1.37
N GLN A 99 22.52 -6.00 0.99
CA GLN A 99 22.87 -7.44 0.88
C GLN A 99 23.99 -7.68 -0.14
N THR A 100 23.96 -6.99 -1.28
CA THR A 100 24.99 -7.12 -2.31
C THR A 100 26.33 -6.59 -1.82
N GLU A 101 26.32 -5.48 -1.09
CA GLU A 101 27.51 -4.87 -0.52
C GLU A 101 28.14 -5.77 0.56
N ASP A 102 27.32 -6.32 1.46
CA ASP A 102 27.76 -7.29 2.47
C ASP A 102 28.36 -8.55 1.83
N LEU A 103 27.69 -9.13 0.83
CA LEU A 103 28.21 -10.29 0.10
C LEU A 103 29.53 -10.00 -0.60
N LYS A 104 29.71 -8.80 -1.17
CA LYS A 104 30.99 -8.39 -1.77
C LYS A 104 32.10 -8.30 -0.73
N VAL A 105 31.81 -7.76 0.45
CA VAL A 105 32.77 -7.68 1.55
C VAL A 105 33.15 -9.07 2.03
N GLN A 106 32.17 -9.96 2.23
CA GLN A 106 32.42 -11.35 2.63
C GLN A 106 33.27 -12.09 1.59
N LEU A 107 32.97 -11.92 0.30
CA LEU A 107 33.74 -12.54 -0.77
C LEU A 107 35.19 -12.04 -0.80
N SER A 108 35.40 -10.72 -0.65
CA SER A 108 36.73 -10.12 -0.57
C SER A 108 37.53 -10.67 0.61
N ASN A 109 36.89 -10.78 1.77
CA ASN A 109 37.51 -11.36 2.97
C ASN A 109 37.88 -12.82 2.78
N MET A 110 36.98 -13.64 2.21
CA MET A 110 37.27 -15.04 1.90
C MET A 110 38.42 -15.19 0.90
N ALA A 111 38.46 -14.36 -0.16
CA ALA A 111 39.55 -14.38 -1.13
C ALA A 111 40.90 -14.02 -0.47
N SER A 112 40.91 -13.00 0.40
CA SER A 112 42.12 -12.61 1.15
C SER A 112 42.61 -13.74 2.05
N GLN A 113 41.70 -14.35 2.84
CA GLN A 113 42.03 -15.48 3.70
C GLN A 113 42.54 -16.68 2.91
N HIS A 114 41.89 -17.00 1.79
CA HIS A 114 42.32 -18.09 0.91
C HIS A 114 43.73 -17.86 0.36
N ASN A 115 44.02 -16.63 -0.09
CA ASN A 115 45.35 -16.28 -0.57
C ASN A 115 46.41 -16.37 0.53
N GLN A 116 46.10 -15.92 1.74
CA GLN A 116 47.00 -16.05 2.90
C GLN A 116 47.28 -17.51 3.22
N LEU A 117 46.24 -18.35 3.27
CA LEU A 117 46.39 -19.79 3.52
C LEU A 117 47.21 -20.47 2.43
N ALA A 118 46.99 -20.13 1.16
CA ALA A 118 47.75 -20.68 0.05
C ALA A 118 49.26 -20.36 0.17
N LEU A 119 49.61 -19.12 0.53
CA LEU A 119 51.01 -18.73 0.77
C LEU A 119 51.62 -19.51 1.94
N ILE A 120 50.89 -19.65 3.04
CA ILE A 120 51.33 -20.41 4.21
C ILE A 120 51.56 -21.88 3.85
N ILE A 121 50.65 -22.50 3.10
CA ILE A 121 50.81 -23.88 2.61
C ILE A 121 52.07 -24.01 1.76
N GLN A 122 52.33 -23.07 0.84
CA GLN A 122 53.53 -23.08 0.01
C GLN A 122 54.80 -22.99 0.87
N GLN A 123 54.82 -22.11 1.88
CA GLN A 123 55.94 -21.98 2.80
C GLN A 123 56.20 -23.28 3.58
N TYR A 124 55.14 -23.93 4.07
CA TYR A 124 55.28 -25.21 4.76
C TYR A 124 55.77 -26.32 3.83
N GLN A 125 55.31 -26.35 2.57
CA GLN A 125 55.82 -27.30 1.57
C GLN A 125 57.33 -27.14 1.36
N TYR A 126 57.82 -25.91 1.20
CA TYR A 126 59.26 -25.66 1.09
C TYR A 126 60.02 -26.14 2.32
N LYS A 127 59.52 -25.83 3.53
CA LYS A 127 60.16 -26.24 4.78
C LYS A 127 60.19 -27.76 4.95
N ILE A 128 59.14 -28.46 4.52
CA ILE A 128 59.10 -29.92 4.52
C ILE A 128 60.16 -30.47 3.55
N SER A 129 60.24 -29.94 2.33
CA SER A 129 61.25 -30.36 1.35
C SER A 129 62.70 -30.11 1.83
N GLU A 130 62.94 -28.99 2.50
CA GLU A 130 64.25 -28.68 3.11
C GLU A 130 64.60 -29.71 4.20
N LEU A 131 63.67 -29.99 5.13
CA LEU A 131 63.86 -30.98 6.17
C LEU A 131 64.04 -32.41 5.62
N GLU A 132 63.30 -32.78 4.57
CA GLU A 132 63.45 -34.07 3.90
C GLU A 132 64.84 -34.23 3.27
N SER A 133 65.35 -33.19 2.61
CA SER A 133 66.72 -33.14 2.08
C SER A 133 67.76 -33.28 3.19
N ASP A 134 67.58 -32.56 4.31
CA ASP A 134 68.50 -32.63 5.45
C ASP A 134 68.54 -34.03 6.06
N ILE A 135 67.38 -34.71 6.16
CA ILE A 135 67.30 -36.09 6.65
C ILE A 135 68.03 -37.06 5.71
N GLU A 136 67.91 -36.87 4.39
CA GLU A 136 68.57 -37.74 3.41
C GLU A 136 70.10 -37.61 3.44
N GLN A 137 70.61 -36.43 3.82
CA GLN A 137 72.05 -36.18 3.98
C GLN A 137 72.62 -36.68 5.32
N LEU A 138 71.78 -37.06 6.29
CA LEU A 138 72.28 -37.64 7.54
C LEU A 138 72.89 -39.02 7.29
N PRO A 139 74.05 -39.33 7.89
CA PRO A 139 74.67 -40.63 7.75
C PRO A 139 73.73 -41.71 8.31
N LYS A 140 73.33 -42.67 7.46
CA LYS A 140 72.62 -43.86 7.92
C LYS A 140 73.57 -44.63 8.84
N TYR A 141 73.32 -44.57 10.14
CA TYR A 141 74.00 -45.43 11.09
C TYR A 141 73.66 -46.88 10.75
N SER A 142 74.66 -47.61 10.25
CA SER A 142 74.62 -49.05 10.06
C SER A 142 74.68 -49.72 11.43
N GLU A 143 73.62 -50.43 11.80
CA GLU A 143 73.66 -51.47 12.86
C GLU A 143 74.56 -52.64 12.46
#